data_AF-A0A327SGZ9-F1
#
_entry.id   AF-A0A327SGZ9-F1
#
_cell.length_a   1.000
_cell.length_b   1.000
_cell.length_c   1.000
_cell.angle_alpha   90.00
_cell.angle_beta   90.00
_cell.angle_gamma   90.00
#
_symmetry.space_group_name_H-M   'P 1'
#
loop_
_entity.id
_entity.type
_entity.pdbx_description
1 polymer ?
#
loop_
_entity_poly.entity_id
_entity_poly.type
_entity_poly.pdbx_seq_one_letter_code
_entity_poly.pdbx_strand_id
1 'polypeptide(L)'
;MNTKKGTFIPQDAEEMGYHEYLDYWVCKCKNFEKLDGFNASDRYGNLISPIGAEYCRCERCGSVIEVKSHTIIGINPNPDRGRF
;
A
#
# COMPACT_ATOMS: atom_id res chain seq x y z
N MET A 1 8.05 4.44 -23.46
CA MET A 1 8.16 3.83 -22.11
C MET A 1 6.75 3.56 -21.61
N ASN A 2 6.24 2.34 -21.79
CA ASN A 2 4.90 1.95 -21.35
C ASN A 2 4.95 1.48 -19.90
N THR A 3 4.72 2.39 -18.95
CA THR A 3 4.76 2.07 -17.53
C THR A 3 3.43 1.47 -17.05
N LYS A 4 3.47 0.16 -16.77
CA LYS A 4 3.01 -0.46 -15.52
C LYS A 4 1.54 -0.35 -15.06
N LYS A 5 0.57 0.10 -15.87
CA LYS A 5 -0.87 -0.10 -15.54
C LYS A 5 -1.28 -1.59 -15.50
N GLY A 6 -0.56 -2.47 -16.19
CA GLY A 6 -0.96 -3.87 -16.38
C GLY A 6 -0.89 -4.77 -15.15
N THR A 7 -0.19 -4.37 -14.08
CA THR A 7 -0.06 -5.18 -12.84
C THR A 7 -0.98 -4.74 -11.71
N PHE A 8 -1.60 -3.57 -11.82
CA PHE A 8 -2.54 -3.10 -10.81
C PHE A 8 -3.91 -3.75 -11.01
N ILE A 9 -4.41 -4.40 -9.96
CA ILE A 9 -5.71 -5.05 -9.91
C ILE A 9 -6.60 -4.16 -9.02
N PRO A 10 -7.54 -3.40 -9.60
CA PRO A 10 -8.47 -2.60 -8.80
C PRO A 10 -9.36 -3.52 -7.96
N GLN A 11 -9.70 -3.06 -6.77
CA GLN A 11 -10.68 -3.71 -5.89
C GLN A 11 -11.74 -2.69 -5.49
N ASP A 12 -12.88 -3.18 -5.01
CA ASP A 12 -13.82 -2.32 -4.31
C ASP A 12 -13.11 -1.68 -3.12
N ALA A 13 -13.46 -0.42 -2.83
CA ALA A 13 -12.83 0.33 -1.76
C ALA A 13 -13.08 -0.37 -0.42
N GLU A 14 -12.01 -0.85 0.22
CA GLU A 14 -12.07 -1.51 1.52
C GLU A 14 -11.22 -0.75 2.54
N GLU A 15 -11.75 -0.49 3.72
CA GLU A 15 -10.97 0.13 4.80
C GLU A 15 -9.92 -0.84 5.35
N MET A 16 -8.75 -0.29 5.72
CA MET A 16 -7.75 -0.99 6.52
C MET A 16 -8.35 -1.51 7.83
N GLY A 17 -7.68 -2.50 8.46
CA GLY A 17 -8.03 -2.87 9.83
C GLY A 17 -7.50 -1.84 10.82
N TYR A 18 -8.22 -1.60 11.91
CA TYR A 18 -7.71 -0.80 13.03
C TYR A 18 -7.25 -1.72 14.17
N HIS A 19 -6.04 -1.52 14.69
CA HIS A 19 -5.53 -2.29 15.82
C HIS A 19 -5.71 -1.52 17.13
N GLU A 20 -6.84 -1.72 17.82
CA GLU A 20 -7.24 -0.95 19.01
C GLU A 20 -6.17 -0.90 20.11
N TYR A 21 -5.51 -2.02 20.42
CA TYR A 21 -4.53 -2.06 21.52
C TYR A 21 -3.23 -1.28 21.24
N LEU A 22 -2.86 -1.13 19.97
CA LEU A 22 -1.59 -0.48 19.59
C LEU A 22 -1.80 0.88 18.93
N ASP A 23 -3.06 1.24 18.69
CA ASP A 23 -3.50 2.54 18.18
C ASP A 23 -2.92 2.88 16.79
N TYR A 24 -3.02 1.93 15.83
CA TYR A 24 -2.65 2.18 14.43
C TYR A 24 -3.39 1.31 13.42
N TRP A 25 -3.39 1.76 12.16
CA TRP A 25 -3.99 1.07 11.01
C TRP A 25 -3.09 -0.04 10.45
N VAL A 26 -3.69 -1.18 10.14
CA VAL A 26 -3.02 -2.38 9.64
C VAL A 26 -3.62 -2.86 8.32
N CYS A 27 -2.78 -3.46 7.48
CA CYS A 27 -3.25 -4.10 6.25
C CYS A 27 -4.10 -5.33 6.58
N LYS A 28 -5.08 -5.66 5.72
CA LYS A 28 -5.93 -6.87 5.86
C LYS A 28 -5.14 -8.18 5.85
N CYS A 29 -3.98 -8.21 5.19
CA CYS A 29 -3.08 -9.37 5.23
C CYS A 29 -2.41 -9.58 6.60
N LYS A 30 -2.74 -8.76 7.60
CA LYS A 30 -2.16 -8.79 8.94
C LYS A 30 -0.67 -8.46 8.93
N ASN A 31 -0.24 -7.59 8.03
CA ASN A 31 1.06 -6.96 8.18
C ASN A 31 0.97 -5.98 9.37
N PHE A 32 1.60 -6.35 10.48
CA PHE A 32 1.48 -5.67 11.78
C PHE A 32 2.59 -4.65 12.04
N GLU A 33 3.52 -4.46 11.11
CA GLU A 33 4.66 -3.60 11.36
C GLU A 33 4.24 -2.13 11.25
N LYS A 34 4.27 -1.40 12.38
CA LYS A 34 3.81 0.00 12.51
C LYS A 34 4.60 0.97 11.62
N LEU A 35 5.86 0.63 11.31
CA LEU A 35 6.82 1.48 10.58
C LEU A 35 7.54 0.74 9.44
N ASP A 36 7.40 -0.57 9.36
CA ASP A 36 8.03 -1.41 8.34
C ASP A 36 6.93 -2.10 7.53
N GLY A 37 7.14 -2.31 6.22
CA GLY A 37 6.20 -3.06 5.40
C GLY A 37 5.13 -2.26 4.66
N PHE A 38 5.17 -0.93 4.67
CA PHE A 38 4.42 -0.07 3.75
C PHE A 38 5.37 0.86 3.01
N ASN A 39 5.52 0.66 1.70
CA ASN A 39 6.36 1.53 0.88
C ASN A 39 5.54 2.63 0.22
N ALA A 40 6.09 3.84 0.19
CA ALA A 40 5.51 4.94 -0.59
C ALA A 40 5.33 4.54 -2.05
N SER A 41 4.15 4.80 -2.60
CA SER A 41 3.83 4.45 -3.98
C SER A 41 2.97 5.51 -4.67
N ASP A 42 2.89 5.42 -5.99
CA ASP A 42 1.81 6.05 -6.75
C ASP A 42 0.47 5.31 -6.51
N ARG A 43 -0.61 5.85 -7.10
CA ARG A 43 -1.96 5.26 -7.03
C ARG A 43 -2.10 3.86 -7.65
N TYR A 44 -1.07 3.37 -8.34
CA TYR A 44 -1.04 2.06 -8.97
C TYR A 44 -0.12 1.10 -8.20
N GLY A 45 0.46 1.51 -7.08
CA GLY A 45 1.37 0.69 -6.28
C GLY A 45 2.79 0.60 -6.86
N ASN A 46 3.19 1.48 -7.77
CA ASN A 46 4.60 1.60 -8.17
C ASN A 46 5.32 2.42 -7.11
N LEU A 47 6.45 1.94 -6.63
CA LEU A 47 7.15 2.60 -5.55
C LEU A 47 7.69 3.97 -6.03
N ILE A 48 7.61 4.97 -5.16
CA ILE A 48 8.14 6.33 -5.38
C ILE A 48 8.91 6.82 -4.14
N SER A 49 9.59 7.97 -4.27
CA SER A 49 10.16 8.65 -3.10
C SER A 49 9.06 8.97 -2.06
N PRO A 50 9.32 8.79 -0.76
CA PRO A 50 8.32 8.99 0.30
C PRO A 50 7.86 10.44 0.47
N ILE A 51 8.61 11.41 -0.08
CA ILE A 51 8.29 12.83 0.06
C ILE A 51 6.96 13.14 -0.66
N GLY A 52 5.91 13.40 0.12
CA GLY A 52 4.58 13.75 -0.39
C GLY A 52 3.77 12.57 -0.92
N ALA A 53 4.11 11.34 -0.55
CA ALA A 53 3.36 10.17 -0.98
C ALA A 53 1.94 10.15 -0.39
N GLU A 54 0.94 10.15 -1.27
CA GLU A 54 -0.47 10.02 -0.88
C GLU A 54 -0.95 8.57 -0.84
N TYR A 55 -0.16 7.66 -1.42
CA TYR A 55 -0.44 6.25 -1.46
C TYR A 55 0.75 5.45 -0.90
N CYS A 56 0.45 4.28 -0.33
CA CYS A 56 1.45 3.31 0.05
C CYS A 56 1.06 1.91 -0.42
N ARG A 57 2.05 1.04 -0.59
CA ARG A 57 1.88 -0.36 -0.95
C ARG A 57 2.39 -1.25 0.17
N CYS A 58 1.54 -2.18 0.61
CA CYS A 58 1.92 -3.23 1.54
C CYS A 58 2.98 -4.16 0.91
N GLU A 59 4.13 -4.32 1.56
CA GLU A 59 5.23 -5.17 1.09
C GLU A 59 4.87 -6.67 1.07
N ARG A 60 3.96 -7.11 1.94
CA ARG A 60 3.61 -8.53 2.07
C ARG A 60 2.63 -9.01 1.02
N CYS A 61 1.58 -8.23 0.75
CA CYS A 61 0.48 -8.65 -0.13
C CYS A 61 0.28 -7.76 -1.35
N GLY A 62 1.00 -6.63 -1.44
CA GLY A 62 0.87 -5.70 -2.56
C GLY A 62 -0.36 -4.80 -2.51
N SER A 63 -1.16 -4.82 -1.44
CA SER A 63 -2.31 -3.90 -1.31
C SER A 63 -1.87 -2.45 -1.43
N VAL A 64 -2.53 -1.70 -2.30
CA VAL A 64 -2.32 -0.27 -2.52
C VAL A 64 -3.35 0.50 -1.70
N ILE A 65 -2.88 1.45 -0.92
CA ILE A 65 -3.63 2.14 0.12
C ILE A 65 -3.54 3.63 -0.12
N GLU A 66 -4.65 4.34 0.00
CA GLU A 66 -4.67 5.79 0.14
C GLU A 66 -4.45 6.17 1.61
N VAL A 67 -3.38 6.91 1.89
CA VAL A 67 -2.88 7.14 3.25
C VAL A 67 -3.83 8.00 4.07
N LYS A 68 -4.46 9.02 3.46
CA LYS A 68 -5.35 9.95 4.17
C LYS A 68 -6.65 9.28 4.64
N SER A 69 -7.20 8.39 3.83
CA SER A 69 -8.48 7.71 4.07
C SER A 69 -8.32 6.32 4.67
N HIS A 70 -7.09 5.79 4.78
CA HIS A 70 -6.81 4.41 5.18
C HIS A 70 -7.60 3.38 4.37
N THR A 71 -7.80 3.65 3.08
CA THR A 71 -8.61 2.82 2.17
C THR A 71 -7.71 2.05 1.22
N ILE A 72 -7.91 0.74 1.13
CA ILE A 72 -7.33 -0.14 0.12
C ILE A 72 -8.10 0.05 -1.18
N ILE A 73 -7.39 0.44 -2.24
CA ILE A 73 -7.96 0.75 -3.55
C ILE A 73 -7.66 -0.32 -4.62
N GLY A 74 -6.84 -1.31 -4.26
CA GLY A 74 -6.46 -2.40 -5.14
C GLY A 74 -5.20 -3.11 -4.68
N ILE A 75 -4.65 -3.95 -5.57
CA ILE A 75 -3.45 -4.74 -5.33
C ILE A 75 -2.48 -4.54 -6.50
N ASN A 76 -1.21 -4.32 -6.19
CA ASN A 76 -0.11 -4.47 -7.13
C ASN A 76 0.85 -5.53 -6.59
N PRO A 77 0.84 -6.76 -7.15
CA PRO A 77 1.65 -7.87 -6.67
C PRO A 77 3.13 -7.77 -7.10
N ASN A 78 3.51 -6.70 -7.82
CA ASN A 78 4.86 -6.55 -8.32
C ASN A 78 5.85 -6.58 -7.14
N PRO A 79 6.81 -7.52 -7.13
CA PRO A 79 7.71 -7.70 -6.01
C PRO A 79 8.67 -6.54 -5.79
N ASP A 80 8.71 -5.49 -6.65
CA ASP A 80 9.62 -4.32 -6.59
C ASP A 80 10.18 -4.13 -5.16
N ARG A 81 11.33 -4.77 -4.88
CA ARG A 81 11.97 -4.85 -3.55
C ARG A 81 12.88 -3.64 -3.34
N GLY A 82 12.43 -2.47 -3.80
CA GLY A 82 13.20 -1.25 -3.76
C GLY A 82 12.82 -0.43 -2.54
N ARG A 83 13.65 -0.45 -1.48
CA ARG A 83 13.74 0.71 -0.59
C ARG A 83 14.32 1.86 -1.43
N PHE A 84 13.60 2.97 -1.53
CA PHE A 84 14.21 4.24 -1.92
C PHE A 84 15.11 4.72 -0.78
#